data_AF-A0A5K3FVT1-F1
#
_entry.id   AF-A0A5K3FVT1-F1
#
_cell.length_a   1.000
_cell.length_b   1.000
_cell.length_c   1.000
_cell.angle_alpha   90.00
_cell.angle_beta   90.00
_cell.angle_gamma   90.00
#
_symmetry.space_group_name_H-M   'P 1'
#
loop_
_entity.id
_entity.type
_entity.pdbx_description
1 polymer ?
#
loop_
_entity_poly.entity_id
_entity_poly.type
_entity_poly.pdbx_seq_one_letter_code
_entity_poly.pdbx_strand_id
1 'polypeptide(L)'
;MRYYECRTYTEIARAFSYLVILVTPRTPWRFDAGVLAERNVHSVPIEVIQTMINQFEPIIYPLYYGWCWATAASCNNHVTEWRKRRNRTHPVLESEKMVKNSYATFMSILGVPYARKRIALACGFDPDVDSSKLAGHWSSAVNPPFGSPPKTGRGVTPTWPHCTTKFSQFGRAPGAQEYANRSAVCQSLLGAIHSLSVLGLFITARTVGLRLHLEGDDQLALWDGEDNESVDGCVPPKPRPVGCRAHVTLALAAGVSAVETGIDALRIVDAELSGRPDTTQISMPGGDLLREIPVTSPSGPEHFDHVFYCQFKNPRTARLFFSAFY
;
A
#
# COMPACT_ATOMS: atom_id res chain seq x y z
N MET A 1 28.08 1.99 -1.59
CA MET A 1 27.48 0.72 -1.14
C MET A 1 26.85 0.11 -2.37
N ARG A 2 27.05 -1.17 -2.61
CA ARG A 2 26.37 -1.89 -3.69
C ARG A 2 25.11 -2.57 -3.17
N TYR A 3 24.12 -2.83 -4.04
CA TYR A 3 22.91 -3.54 -3.65
C TYR A 3 23.17 -4.86 -2.88
N TYR A 4 24.15 -5.67 -3.29
CA TYR A 4 24.43 -6.93 -2.60
C TYR A 4 24.96 -6.74 -1.17
N GLU A 5 25.60 -5.61 -0.87
CA GLU A 5 26.15 -5.31 0.47
C GLU A 5 25.03 -5.00 1.47
N CYS A 6 23.96 -4.32 1.02
CA CYS A 6 22.80 -4.05 1.88
C CYS A 6 21.78 -5.20 1.89
N ARG A 7 21.82 -6.10 0.91
CA ARG A 7 20.82 -7.18 0.72
C ARG A 7 20.57 -7.99 2.00
N THR A 8 21.63 -8.47 2.66
CA THR A 8 21.50 -9.24 3.90
C THR A 8 20.77 -8.45 4.98
N TYR A 9 21.09 -7.16 5.15
CA TYR A 9 20.43 -6.30 6.15
C TYR A 9 18.97 -6.03 5.81
N THR A 10 18.67 -5.80 4.52
CA THR A 10 17.28 -5.60 4.07
C THR A 10 16.45 -6.87 4.21
N GLU A 11 17.03 -8.05 3.96
CA GLU A 11 16.36 -9.34 4.13
C GLU A 11 16.08 -9.64 5.61
N ILE A 12 17.03 -9.37 6.51
CA ILE A 12 16.84 -9.47 7.96
C ILE A 12 15.76 -8.47 8.41
N ALA A 13 15.86 -7.20 7.98
CA ALA A 13 14.87 -6.19 8.33
C ALA A 13 13.46 -6.63 7.92
N ARG A 14 13.29 -7.13 6.69
CA ARG A 14 12.02 -7.68 6.21
C ARG A 14 11.54 -8.87 7.04
N ALA A 15 12.42 -9.80 7.38
CA ALA A 15 12.07 -10.98 8.18
C ALA A 15 11.56 -10.62 9.58
N PHE A 16 12.05 -9.51 10.15
CA PHE A 16 11.68 -9.03 11.49
C PHE A 16 10.77 -7.79 11.47
N SER A 17 10.21 -7.42 10.30
CA SER A 17 9.35 -6.24 10.15
C SER A 17 9.98 -4.92 10.63
N TYR A 18 11.26 -4.72 10.35
CA TYR A 18 11.92 -3.43 10.49
C TYR A 18 11.81 -2.60 9.22
N LEU A 19 11.73 -1.29 9.42
CA LEU A 19 11.81 -0.31 8.35
C LEU A 19 13.28 0.06 8.09
N VAL A 20 13.67 0.01 6.82
CA VAL A 20 15.03 0.36 6.40
C VAL A 20 15.06 1.80 5.92
N ILE A 21 15.90 2.61 6.56
CA ILE A 21 16.26 3.94 6.08
C ILE A 21 17.72 3.88 5.66
N LEU A 22 17.98 3.97 4.35
CA LEU A 22 19.34 4.08 3.84
C LEU A 22 19.76 5.55 3.87
N VAL A 23 20.84 5.84 4.57
CA VAL A 23 21.38 7.20 4.71
C VAL A 23 22.79 7.27 4.16
N THR A 24 23.05 8.32 3.39
CA THR A 24 24.42 8.69 3.01
C THR A 24 24.86 9.85 3.90
N PRO A 25 26.03 9.76 4.57
CA PRO A 25 26.55 10.87 5.36
C PRO A 25 26.62 12.16 4.55
N ARG A 26 26.35 13.31 5.17
CA ARG A 26 26.47 14.63 4.51
C ARG A 26 27.79 15.33 4.79
N THR A 27 28.76 14.63 5.39
CA THR A 27 30.07 15.21 5.67
C THR A 27 30.78 15.60 4.37
N PRO A 28 31.50 16.75 4.32
CA PRO A 28 32.18 17.20 3.10
C PRO A 28 33.19 16.18 2.56
N TRP A 29 33.85 15.44 3.44
CA TRP A 29 34.91 14.46 3.15
C TRP A 29 34.40 13.02 2.96
N ARG A 30 33.09 12.79 2.83
CA ARG A 30 32.49 11.45 2.73
C ARG A 30 32.99 10.59 1.56
N PHE A 31 33.61 11.21 0.56
CA PHE A 31 34.22 10.55 -0.61
C PHE A 31 35.72 10.87 -0.74
N ASP A 32 36.35 11.33 0.35
CA ASP A 32 37.79 11.56 0.41
C ASP A 32 38.47 10.36 1.08
N ALA A 33 39.16 9.54 0.28
CA ALA A 33 39.78 8.31 0.76
C ALA A 33 40.88 8.57 1.80
N GLY A 34 41.64 9.66 1.67
CA GLY A 34 42.73 10.00 2.59
C GLY A 34 42.19 10.38 3.97
N VAL A 35 41.18 11.26 4.00
CA VAL A 35 40.53 11.68 5.24
C VAL A 35 39.78 10.51 5.90
N LEU A 36 39.15 9.64 5.11
CA LEU A 36 38.51 8.43 5.62
C LEU A 36 39.52 7.42 6.18
N ALA A 37 40.68 7.24 5.53
CA ALA A 37 41.74 6.36 5.99
C ALA A 37 42.32 6.84 7.34
N GLU A 38 42.54 8.14 7.50
CA GLU A 38 43.04 8.72 8.74
C GLU A 38 42.04 8.57 9.91
N ARG A 39 40.73 8.70 9.63
CA ARG A 39 39.69 8.74 10.66
C ARG A 39 39.07 7.39 11.00
N ASN A 40 39.35 6.34 10.24
CA ASN A 40 38.71 5.05 10.48
C ASN A 40 39.37 4.32 11.68
N VAL A 41 38.54 3.79 12.59
CA VAL A 41 38.99 3.07 13.79
C VAL A 41 39.27 1.58 13.55
N HIS A 42 38.98 1.10 12.34
CA HIS A 42 39.08 -0.32 11.98
C HIS A 42 40.37 -0.63 11.18
N SER A 43 41.28 0.34 11.05
CA SER A 43 42.53 0.22 10.29
C SER A 43 42.34 -0.27 8.85
N VAL A 44 41.24 0.14 8.20
CA VAL A 44 40.96 -0.18 6.79
C VAL A 44 41.97 0.57 5.91
N PRO A 45 42.74 -0.13 5.05
CA PRO A 45 43.71 0.50 4.17
C PRO A 45 43.08 1.48 3.17
N ILE A 46 43.82 2.53 2.80
CA ILE A 46 43.34 3.57 1.87
C ILE A 46 42.96 3.00 0.50
N GLU A 47 43.67 1.96 0.04
CA GLU A 47 43.41 1.31 -1.25
C GLU A 47 42.04 0.61 -1.26
N VAL A 48 41.67 0.01 -0.12
CA VAL A 48 40.36 -0.63 0.08
C VAL A 48 39.27 0.44 0.11
N ILE A 49 39.47 1.53 0.86
CA ILE A 49 38.52 2.65 0.93
C ILE A 49 38.31 3.28 -0.46
N GLN A 50 39.40 3.51 -1.20
CA GLN A 50 39.33 4.04 -2.56
C GLN A 50 38.53 3.12 -3.48
N THR A 51 38.74 1.80 -3.36
CA THR A 51 37.96 0.79 -4.10
C THR A 51 36.48 0.88 -3.75
N MET A 52 36.12 1.00 -2.47
CA MET A 52 34.73 1.14 -2.02
C MET A 52 34.06 2.42 -2.53
N ILE A 53 34.79 3.55 -2.56
CA ILE A 53 34.30 4.83 -3.10
C ILE A 53 34.04 4.71 -4.60
N ASN A 54 34.99 4.15 -5.36
CA ASN A 54 34.87 3.99 -6.81
C ASN A 54 33.68 3.09 -7.20
N GLN A 55 33.28 2.19 -6.30
CA GLN A 55 32.17 1.25 -6.50
C GLN A 55 30.88 1.70 -5.80
N PHE A 56 30.84 2.92 -5.25
CA PHE A 56 29.71 3.41 -4.51
C PHE A 56 28.52 3.73 -5.43
N GLU A 57 27.40 3.03 -5.24
CA GLU A 57 26.13 3.39 -5.87
C GLU A 57 25.41 4.43 -4.99
N PRO A 58 25.07 5.62 -5.52
CA PRO A 58 24.45 6.69 -4.74
C PRO A 58 22.99 6.40 -4.38
N ILE A 59 22.32 5.54 -5.16
CA ILE A 59 20.94 5.14 -4.95
C ILE A 59 20.87 3.64 -5.05
N ILE A 60 20.34 3.01 -4.01
CA ILE A 60 19.88 1.63 -4.06
C ILE A 60 18.38 1.66 -4.37
N TYR A 61 17.98 1.08 -5.49
CA TYR A 61 16.58 1.09 -5.89
C TYR A 61 15.78 0.00 -5.16
N PRO A 62 14.65 0.33 -4.50
CA PRO A 62 13.78 -0.64 -3.87
C PRO A 62 12.95 -1.41 -4.90
N LEU A 63 12.20 -2.41 -4.44
CA LEU A 63 11.12 -3.02 -5.21
C LEU A 63 10.02 -1.99 -5.52
N TYR A 64 9.63 -1.20 -4.51
CA TYR A 64 8.68 -0.10 -4.66
C TYR A 64 8.85 0.96 -3.56
N TYR A 65 8.29 2.14 -3.82
CA TYR A 65 8.12 3.24 -2.87
C TYR A 65 6.66 3.33 -2.45
N GLY A 66 6.39 3.80 -1.23
CA GLY A 66 5.03 3.95 -0.78
C GLY A 66 4.88 4.51 0.64
N TRP A 67 3.65 4.89 0.96
CA TRP A 67 3.27 5.18 2.33
C TRP A 67 2.85 3.90 3.03
N CYS A 68 3.36 3.65 4.23
CA CYS A 68 2.98 2.50 5.02
C CYS A 68 2.50 2.86 6.43
N TRP A 69 1.62 1.99 6.91
CA TRP A 69 1.30 1.87 8.32
C TRP A 69 2.45 1.18 9.05
N ALA A 70 2.72 1.61 10.28
CA ALA A 70 3.74 0.99 11.11
C ALA A 70 3.21 -0.33 11.68
N THR A 71 3.96 -1.42 11.54
CA THR A 71 3.53 -2.74 12.02
C THR A 71 4.60 -3.34 12.93
N ALA A 72 4.15 -3.91 14.05
CA ALA A 72 4.96 -4.42 15.16
C ALA A 72 5.71 -3.33 15.96
N ALA A 73 5.59 -3.43 17.30
CA ALA A 73 6.47 -2.69 18.19
C ALA A 73 7.84 -3.37 18.17
N SER A 74 8.92 -2.59 18.20
CA SER A 74 10.25 -3.14 18.48
C SER A 74 10.21 -3.93 19.79
N CYS A 75 11.03 -4.99 19.90
CA CYS A 75 11.14 -5.88 21.05
C CYS A 75 11.37 -5.18 22.41
N ASN A 76 11.68 -3.87 22.41
CA ASN A 76 11.59 -3.01 23.58
C ASN A 76 10.14 -2.58 23.83
N ASN A 77 9.44 -3.41 24.60
CA ASN A 77 8.00 -3.34 24.92
C ASN A 77 7.61 -2.14 25.82
N HIS A 78 8.04 -0.91 25.50
CA HIS A 78 7.68 0.32 26.22
C HIS A 78 6.37 0.97 25.71
N VAL A 79 5.49 0.24 25.01
CA VAL A 79 4.22 0.78 24.49
C VAL A 79 3.38 1.41 25.61
N THR A 80 3.44 0.86 26.82
CA THR A 80 2.80 1.37 28.05
C THR A 80 3.43 2.66 28.58
N GLU A 81 4.74 2.86 28.41
CA GLU A 81 5.44 4.06 28.86
C GLU A 81 5.33 5.21 27.83
N TRP A 82 5.31 4.88 26.54
CA TRP A 82 5.05 5.82 25.44
C TRP A 82 3.68 6.48 25.56
N ARG A 83 2.65 5.72 25.99
CA ARG A 83 1.30 6.22 26.29
C ARG A 83 1.28 7.35 27.31
N LYS A 84 2.14 7.29 28.34
CA LYS A 84 2.13 8.27 29.44
C LYS A 84 2.76 9.62 29.08
N ARG A 85 3.67 9.65 28.09
CA ARG A 85 4.49 10.85 27.83
C ARG A 85 3.98 11.77 26.71
N ARG A 86 3.11 11.31 25.80
CA ARG A 86 2.85 12.04 24.54
C ARG A 86 1.39 12.28 24.14
N ASN A 87 0.38 11.85 24.90
CA ASN A 87 -1.04 12.03 24.57
C ASN A 87 -1.40 11.65 23.11
N ARG A 88 -0.64 10.73 22.49
CA ARG A 88 -0.74 10.30 21.09
C ARG A 88 -0.80 8.79 21.04
N THR A 89 -1.59 8.26 20.10
CA THR A 89 -1.70 6.81 19.89
C THR A 89 -0.41 6.29 19.26
N HIS A 90 0.03 5.10 19.66
CA HIS A 90 1.22 4.46 19.09
C HIS A 90 0.90 4.02 17.64
N PRO A 91 1.77 4.27 16.64
CA PRO A 91 1.49 3.98 15.23
C PRO A 91 1.05 2.52 14.93
N VAL A 92 1.59 1.55 15.67
CA VAL A 92 1.16 0.13 15.55
C VAL A 92 -0.29 -0.06 15.97
N LEU A 93 -0.74 0.61 17.04
CA LEU A 93 -2.13 0.54 17.49
C LEU A 93 -3.07 1.25 16.52
N GLU A 94 -2.60 2.33 15.87
CA GLU A 94 -3.37 2.99 14.80
C GLU A 94 -3.56 2.04 13.61
N SER A 95 -2.54 1.26 13.28
CA SER A 95 -2.56 0.27 12.20
C SER A 95 -3.47 -0.92 12.50
N GLU A 96 -3.36 -1.51 13.69
CA GLU A 96 -4.27 -2.56 14.16
C GLU A 96 -5.72 -2.09 14.18
N LYS A 97 -5.96 -0.87 14.70
CA LYS A 97 -7.30 -0.26 14.72
C LYS A 97 -7.83 -0.04 13.30
N MET A 98 -6.99 0.42 12.37
CA MET A 98 -7.37 0.59 10.97
C MET A 98 -7.78 -0.74 10.34
N VAL A 99 -6.95 -1.79 10.45
CA VAL A 99 -7.24 -3.10 9.86
C VAL A 99 -8.50 -3.71 10.49
N LYS A 100 -8.63 -3.64 11.82
CA LYS A 100 -9.82 -4.14 12.55
C LYS A 100 -11.09 -3.41 12.14
N ASN A 101 -11.06 -2.08 12.04
CA ASN A 101 -12.22 -1.28 11.63
C ASN A 101 -12.60 -1.56 10.18
N SER A 102 -11.62 -1.73 9.30
CA SER A 102 -11.86 -2.12 7.91
C SER A 102 -12.49 -3.51 7.81
N TYR A 103 -12.05 -4.48 8.62
CA TYR A 103 -12.65 -5.82 8.66
C TYR A 103 -14.09 -5.78 9.19
N ALA A 104 -14.36 -4.95 10.20
CA ALA A 104 -15.72 -4.74 10.69
C ALA A 104 -16.63 -4.17 9.59
N THR A 105 -16.18 -3.15 8.85
CA THR A 105 -16.91 -2.60 7.70
C THR A 105 -17.17 -3.67 6.64
N PHE A 106 -16.15 -4.46 6.29
CA PHE A 106 -16.28 -5.56 5.34
C PHE A 106 -17.35 -6.58 5.77
N MET A 107 -17.32 -7.03 7.03
CA MET A 107 -18.34 -7.94 7.55
C MET A 107 -19.73 -7.31 7.62
N SER A 108 -19.84 -5.99 7.87
CA SER A 108 -21.12 -5.28 7.80
C SER A 108 -21.69 -5.27 6.38
N ILE A 109 -20.85 -5.08 5.34
CA ILE A 109 -21.28 -5.18 3.94
C ILE A 109 -21.77 -6.60 3.63
N LEU A 110 -21.02 -7.64 4.04
CA LEU A 110 -21.46 -9.03 3.89
C LEU A 110 -22.68 -9.38 4.76
N GLY A 111 -23.01 -8.57 5.76
CA GLY A 111 -24.23 -8.69 6.55
C GLY A 111 -25.47 -8.16 5.84
N VAL A 112 -25.32 -7.32 4.80
CA VAL A 112 -26.43 -6.82 3.99
C VAL A 112 -26.88 -7.93 3.02
N PRO A 113 -28.11 -8.48 3.15
CA PRO A 113 -28.51 -9.67 2.38
C PRO A 113 -28.41 -9.49 0.86
N TYR A 114 -28.76 -8.30 0.37
CA TYR A 114 -28.65 -7.95 -1.06
C TYR A 114 -27.19 -8.02 -1.54
N ALA A 115 -26.29 -7.29 -0.87
CA ALA A 115 -24.89 -7.25 -1.23
C ALA A 115 -24.23 -8.62 -1.11
N ARG A 116 -24.50 -9.37 -0.02
CA ARG A 116 -23.99 -10.73 0.17
C ARG A 116 -24.36 -11.66 -0.98
N LYS A 117 -25.63 -11.69 -1.40
CA LYS A 117 -26.10 -12.55 -2.50
C LYS A 117 -25.38 -12.24 -3.81
N ARG A 118 -25.23 -10.95 -4.11
CA ARG A 118 -24.58 -10.47 -5.33
C ARG A 118 -23.08 -10.76 -5.33
N ILE A 119 -22.39 -10.48 -4.22
CA ILE A 119 -20.97 -10.78 -4.04
C ILE A 119 -20.74 -12.30 -4.09
N ALA A 120 -21.59 -13.10 -3.45
CA ALA A 120 -21.51 -14.56 -3.48
C ALA A 120 -21.58 -15.10 -4.91
N LEU A 121 -22.57 -14.66 -5.70
CA LEU A 121 -22.69 -15.01 -7.10
C LEU A 121 -21.44 -14.65 -7.91
N ALA A 122 -20.92 -13.42 -7.73
CA ALA A 122 -19.70 -12.97 -8.40
C ALA A 122 -18.46 -13.80 -8.02
N CYS A 123 -18.43 -14.34 -6.79
CA CYS A 123 -17.37 -15.23 -6.31
C CYS A 123 -17.61 -16.72 -6.63
N GLY A 124 -18.70 -17.07 -7.33
CA GLY A 124 -19.06 -18.46 -7.66
C GLY A 124 -19.61 -19.28 -6.49
N PHE A 125 -20.16 -18.62 -5.47
CA PHE A 125 -20.83 -19.25 -4.33
C PHE A 125 -22.36 -19.30 -4.52
N ASP A 126 -23.01 -20.15 -3.73
CA ASP A 126 -24.45 -20.10 -3.53
C ASP A 126 -24.88 -18.72 -2.97
N PRO A 127 -25.95 -18.08 -3.49
CA PRO A 127 -26.40 -16.77 -3.02
C PRO A 127 -26.67 -16.69 -1.51
N ASP A 128 -27.10 -17.80 -0.90
CA ASP A 128 -27.46 -17.88 0.52
C ASP A 128 -26.29 -18.35 1.39
N VAL A 129 -25.07 -18.37 0.85
CA VAL A 129 -23.84 -18.67 1.60
C VAL A 129 -23.71 -17.80 2.86
N ASP A 130 -23.24 -18.41 3.94
CA ASP A 130 -22.92 -17.70 5.17
C ASP A 130 -21.83 -16.64 4.94
N SER A 131 -21.95 -15.48 5.61
CA SER A 131 -21.00 -14.36 5.44
C SER A 131 -19.58 -14.74 5.85
N SER A 132 -19.40 -15.60 6.86
CA SER A 132 -18.08 -16.07 7.31
C SER A 132 -17.44 -17.00 6.28
N LYS A 133 -18.25 -17.86 5.65
CA LYS A 133 -17.77 -18.75 4.57
C LYS A 133 -17.38 -17.96 3.33
N LEU A 134 -18.20 -16.97 2.94
CA LEU A 134 -17.89 -16.06 1.83
C LEU A 134 -16.65 -15.21 2.11
N ALA A 135 -16.50 -14.69 3.32
CA ALA A 135 -15.31 -13.94 3.74
C ALA A 135 -14.00 -14.75 3.53
N GLY A 136 -14.06 -16.07 3.68
CA GLY A 136 -12.94 -16.98 3.44
C GLY A 136 -12.49 -17.12 1.97
N HIS A 137 -13.20 -16.49 1.03
CA HIS A 137 -12.79 -16.36 -0.38
C HIS A 137 -11.50 -15.54 -0.51
N TRP A 138 -11.40 -14.43 0.22
CA TRP A 138 -10.20 -13.59 0.24
C TRP A 138 -9.26 -13.98 1.38
N SER A 139 -7.97 -13.97 1.10
CA SER A 139 -6.89 -14.20 2.08
C SER A 139 -6.21 -12.87 2.40
N SER A 140 -5.88 -12.64 3.67
CA SER A 140 -5.23 -11.39 4.10
C SER A 140 -3.93 -11.14 3.32
N ALA A 141 -3.81 -9.94 2.78
CA ALA A 141 -2.59 -9.44 2.13
C ALA A 141 -1.72 -8.62 3.10
N VAL A 142 -2.24 -8.34 4.31
CA VAL A 142 -1.59 -7.47 5.29
C VAL A 142 -1.29 -8.16 6.62
N ASN A 143 -0.31 -7.62 7.34
CA ASN A 143 0.00 -7.90 8.74
C ASN A 143 -0.09 -6.57 9.54
N PRO A 144 -0.92 -6.45 10.60
CA PRO A 144 -1.79 -7.47 11.20
C PRO A 144 -2.84 -8.01 10.22
N PRO A 145 -3.31 -9.26 10.40
CA PRO A 145 -4.19 -9.91 9.44
C PRO A 145 -5.55 -9.20 9.34
N PHE A 146 -6.03 -9.06 8.10
CA PHE A 146 -7.40 -8.65 7.81
C PHE A 146 -8.34 -9.84 8.01
N GLY A 147 -8.96 -9.90 9.19
CA GLY A 147 -9.79 -11.02 9.62
C GLY A 147 -8.98 -12.10 10.32
N SER A 148 -9.29 -13.36 10.05
CA SER A 148 -8.51 -14.48 10.59
C SER A 148 -7.12 -14.56 9.95
N PRO A 149 -6.10 -15.04 10.68
CA PRO A 149 -4.77 -15.25 10.09
C PRO A 149 -4.89 -16.14 8.85
N PRO A 150 -4.10 -15.90 7.80
CA PRO A 150 -4.13 -16.73 6.61
C PRO A 150 -3.85 -18.19 7.00
N LYS A 151 -4.69 -19.12 6.54
CA LYS A 151 -4.39 -20.54 6.65
C LYS A 151 -3.08 -20.79 5.89
N THR A 152 -2.13 -21.44 6.55
CA THR A 152 -0.83 -21.78 5.97
C THR A 152 -1.01 -22.44 4.59
N GLY A 153 -0.26 -21.99 3.58
CA GLY A 153 -0.25 -22.61 2.25
C GLY A 153 -1.03 -21.90 1.12
N ARG A 154 -1.65 -20.74 1.34
CA ARG A 154 -2.38 -19.99 0.27
C ARG A 154 -1.51 -19.06 -0.61
N GLY A 155 -0.19 -19.16 -0.57
CA GLY A 155 0.72 -18.50 -1.54
C GLY A 155 0.88 -16.98 -1.43
N VAL A 156 0.07 -16.26 -0.64
CA VAL A 156 0.24 -14.82 -0.38
C VAL A 156 1.05 -14.61 0.90
N THR A 157 2.22 -14.00 0.80
CA THR A 157 3.00 -13.54 1.96
C THR A 157 2.48 -12.16 2.38
N PRO A 158 1.85 -12.02 3.55
CA PRO A 158 1.32 -10.73 3.98
C PRO A 158 2.43 -9.70 4.17
N THR A 159 2.21 -8.47 3.73
CA THR A 159 3.12 -7.34 3.92
C THR A 159 2.52 -6.33 4.90
N TRP A 160 3.16 -5.18 5.10
CA TRP A 160 2.49 -4.09 5.82
C TRP A 160 1.35 -3.54 4.98
N PRO A 161 0.27 -3.01 5.59
CA PRO A 161 -0.65 -2.16 4.88
C PRO A 161 0.13 -0.96 4.32
N HIS A 162 0.04 -0.77 3.02
CA HIS A 162 0.73 0.32 2.32
C HIS A 162 -0.06 0.80 1.12
N CYS A 163 0.23 2.02 0.70
CA CYS A 163 -0.17 2.63 -0.56
C CYS A 163 1.10 2.83 -1.39
N THR A 164 1.22 2.08 -2.47
CA THR A 164 2.36 2.17 -3.40
C THR A 164 2.28 3.46 -4.19
N THR A 165 3.36 4.23 -4.18
CA THR A 165 3.49 5.44 -5.00
C THR A 165 4.20 5.18 -6.32
N LYS A 166 5.22 4.30 -6.32
CA LYS A 166 5.98 3.90 -7.50
C LYS A 166 6.47 2.47 -7.36
N PHE A 167 6.10 1.60 -8.29
CA PHE A 167 6.80 0.34 -8.47
C PHE A 167 8.10 0.58 -9.26
N SER A 168 9.24 0.22 -8.67
CA SER A 168 10.56 0.49 -9.26
C SER A 168 11.28 -0.78 -9.72
N GLN A 169 10.86 -1.96 -9.24
CA GLN A 169 11.44 -3.26 -9.60
C GLN A 169 12.98 -3.29 -9.51
N PHE A 170 13.54 -2.72 -8.44
CA PHE A 170 14.98 -2.58 -8.26
C PHE A 170 15.66 -1.75 -9.36
N GLY A 171 14.98 -0.70 -9.83
CA GLY A 171 15.48 0.21 -10.86
C GLY A 171 15.19 -0.24 -12.29
N ARG A 172 14.58 -1.42 -12.49
CA ARG A 172 14.26 -1.95 -13.82
C ARG A 172 12.95 -1.43 -14.41
N ALA A 173 12.04 -0.94 -13.57
CA ALA A 173 10.77 -0.39 -14.04
C ALA A 173 10.99 0.97 -14.74
N PRO A 174 10.21 1.29 -15.79
CA PRO A 174 10.27 2.60 -16.45
C PRO A 174 10.09 3.76 -15.46
N GLY A 175 10.92 4.80 -15.58
CA GLY A 175 10.83 5.98 -14.72
C GLY A 175 11.37 5.80 -13.30
N ALA A 176 11.90 4.62 -12.94
CA ALA A 176 12.36 4.34 -11.58
C ALA A 176 13.54 5.24 -11.16
N GLN A 177 14.48 5.50 -12.07
CA GLN A 177 15.63 6.35 -11.81
C GLN A 177 15.21 7.82 -11.66
N GLU A 178 14.37 8.32 -12.55
CA GLU A 178 13.84 9.68 -12.54
C GLU A 178 13.04 9.93 -11.26
N TYR A 179 12.19 8.97 -10.86
CA TYR A 179 11.42 9.04 -9.63
C TYR A 179 12.31 9.09 -8.39
N ALA A 180 13.29 8.19 -8.29
CA ALA A 180 14.19 8.13 -7.14
C ALA A 180 15.02 9.41 -6.95
N ASN A 181 15.37 10.10 -8.04
CA ASN A 181 16.14 11.34 -8.01
C ASN A 181 15.30 12.60 -7.70
N ARG A 182 13.96 12.50 -7.58
CA ARG A 182 13.12 13.64 -7.18
C ARG A 182 13.53 14.09 -5.77
N SER A 183 13.73 15.40 -5.60
CA SER A 183 14.08 15.99 -4.30
C SER A 183 13.06 15.64 -3.22
N ALA A 184 11.77 15.69 -3.55
CA ALA A 184 10.67 15.29 -2.66
C ALA A 184 10.84 13.84 -2.18
N VAL A 185 11.15 12.90 -3.07
CA VAL A 185 11.33 11.48 -2.74
C VAL A 185 12.54 11.29 -1.83
N CYS A 186 13.71 11.81 -2.23
CA CYS A 186 14.94 11.71 -1.43
C CYS A 186 14.80 12.31 -0.03
N GLN A 187 14.13 13.45 0.09
CA GLN A 187 13.91 14.11 1.38
C GLN A 187 12.91 13.34 2.24
N SER A 188 11.82 12.84 1.65
CA SER A 188 10.80 12.10 2.39
C SER A 188 11.30 10.76 2.93
N LEU A 189 12.21 10.09 2.23
CA LEU A 189 12.85 8.85 2.71
C LEU A 189 13.63 9.03 4.02
N LEU A 190 13.96 10.26 4.42
CA LEU A 190 14.63 10.55 5.69
C LEU A 190 13.69 10.57 6.90
N GLY A 191 12.41 10.24 6.73
CA GLY A 191 11.50 10.03 7.85
C GLY A 191 10.15 10.74 7.77
N ALA A 192 9.70 11.15 6.58
CA ALA A 192 8.48 11.94 6.45
C ALA A 192 7.22 11.14 6.82
N ILE A 193 6.32 11.82 7.53
CA ILE A 193 5.00 11.31 7.90
C ILE A 193 3.95 12.19 7.24
N HIS A 194 3.05 11.58 6.47
CA HIS A 194 1.95 12.25 5.78
C HIS A 194 0.61 11.81 6.36
N SER A 195 -0.39 12.70 6.32
CA SER A 195 -1.77 12.39 6.71
C SER A 195 -2.59 12.16 5.45
N LEU A 196 -2.98 10.91 5.18
CA LEU A 196 -3.80 10.55 4.03
C LEU A 196 -5.25 10.34 4.44
N SER A 197 -6.18 10.66 3.54
CA SER A 197 -7.62 10.48 3.76
C SER A 197 -8.10 9.16 3.18
N VAL A 198 -8.76 8.33 4.00
CA VAL A 198 -9.37 7.07 3.60
C VAL A 198 -10.83 7.33 3.27
N LEU A 199 -11.19 7.20 2.00
CA LEU A 199 -12.52 7.54 1.48
C LEU A 199 -13.56 6.44 1.69
N GLY A 200 -13.14 5.17 1.68
CA GLY A 200 -14.05 4.05 1.77
C GLY A 200 -13.37 2.71 1.55
N LEU A 201 -14.16 1.64 1.68
CA LEU A 201 -13.75 0.26 1.45
C LEU A 201 -14.50 -0.28 0.23
N PHE A 202 -13.80 -0.96 -0.67
CA PHE A 202 -14.41 -1.63 -1.81
C PHE A 202 -14.14 -3.13 -1.81
N ILE A 203 -15.10 -3.89 -2.34
CA ILE A 203 -15.06 -5.34 -2.50
C ILE A 203 -15.34 -5.68 -3.96
N THR A 204 -14.49 -6.50 -4.55
CA THR A 204 -14.71 -7.17 -5.84
C THR A 204 -14.53 -8.67 -5.66
N ALA A 205 -14.90 -9.49 -6.65
CA ALA A 205 -14.61 -10.92 -6.61
C ALA A 205 -13.11 -11.24 -6.52
N ARG A 206 -12.23 -10.26 -6.80
CA ARG A 206 -10.77 -10.39 -6.83
C ARG A 206 -10.10 -9.84 -5.58
N THR A 207 -10.53 -8.67 -5.11
CA THR A 207 -9.79 -7.91 -4.08
C THR A 207 -10.72 -7.27 -3.05
N VAL A 208 -10.15 -7.01 -1.86
CA VAL A 208 -10.71 -6.09 -0.87
C VAL A 208 -9.68 -4.98 -0.64
N GLY A 209 -10.10 -3.74 -0.85
CA GLY A 209 -9.22 -2.58 -0.80
C GLY A 209 -9.82 -1.37 -0.10
N LEU A 210 -8.94 -0.45 0.30
CA LEU A 210 -9.33 0.90 0.72
C LEU A 210 -8.99 1.89 -0.37
N ARG A 211 -9.88 2.84 -0.65
CA ARG A 211 -9.61 3.97 -1.52
C ARG A 211 -9.06 5.12 -0.71
N LEU A 212 -7.95 5.70 -1.16
CA LEU A 212 -7.32 6.86 -0.53
C LEU A 212 -7.53 8.12 -1.37
N HIS A 213 -7.45 9.27 -0.72
CA HIS A 213 -7.32 10.56 -1.36
C HIS A 213 -6.00 11.20 -0.94
N LEU A 214 -5.25 11.65 -1.95
CA LEU A 214 -4.01 12.39 -1.76
C LEU A 214 -4.34 13.88 -1.77
N GLU A 215 -3.85 14.58 -0.75
CA GLU A 215 -4.14 16.00 -0.54
C GLU A 215 -2.85 16.83 -0.58
N GLY A 216 -2.90 17.92 -1.36
CA GLY A 216 -1.83 18.92 -1.43
C GLY A 216 -0.61 18.51 -2.26
N ASP A 217 0.23 19.51 -2.56
CA ASP A 217 1.37 19.37 -3.46
C ASP A 217 2.43 18.39 -2.93
N ASP A 218 2.64 18.33 -1.61
CA ASP A 218 3.65 17.45 -1.00
C ASP A 218 3.34 15.96 -1.22
N GLN A 219 2.07 15.56 -1.15
CA GLN A 219 1.68 14.17 -1.39
C GLN A 219 1.71 13.83 -2.88
N LEU A 220 1.24 14.76 -3.72
CA LEU A 220 1.23 14.60 -5.17
C LEU A 220 2.64 14.61 -5.77
N ALA A 221 3.59 15.35 -5.18
CA ALA A 221 5.00 15.32 -5.59
C ALA A 221 5.67 13.94 -5.40
N LEU A 222 5.15 13.15 -4.46
CA LEU A 222 5.58 11.78 -4.20
C LEU A 222 4.81 10.76 -5.05
N TRP A 223 3.76 11.15 -5.77
CA TRP A 223 2.91 10.23 -6.52
C TRP A 223 3.47 9.93 -7.91
N ASP A 224 3.47 8.65 -8.29
CA ASP A 224 3.76 8.17 -9.65
C ASP A 224 2.98 6.87 -9.94
N GLY A 225 1.78 6.75 -9.35
CA GLY A 225 1.01 5.51 -9.26
C GLY A 225 0.26 5.10 -10.53
N GLU A 226 0.71 5.53 -11.71
CA GLU A 226 0.15 5.15 -13.02
C GLU A 226 -1.37 5.31 -13.10
N ASP A 227 -1.91 6.49 -12.77
CA ASP A 227 -3.37 6.77 -12.79
C ASP A 227 -4.03 6.51 -14.16
N ASN A 228 -3.25 6.53 -15.24
CA ASN A 228 -3.71 6.29 -16.60
C ASN A 228 -3.38 4.89 -17.13
N GLU A 229 -3.07 3.93 -16.25
CA GLU A 229 -2.91 2.53 -16.64
C GLU A 229 -4.18 2.03 -17.37
N SER A 230 -3.97 1.13 -18.33
CA SER A 230 -5.06 0.50 -19.07
C SER A 230 -5.86 -0.41 -18.15
N VAL A 231 -7.19 -0.30 -18.22
CA VAL A 231 -8.12 -1.10 -17.44
C VAL A 231 -8.82 -2.04 -18.41
N ASP A 232 -8.77 -3.35 -18.16
CA ASP A 232 -9.39 -4.37 -19.01
C ASP A 232 -8.95 -4.29 -20.50
N GLY A 233 -7.68 -3.93 -20.73
CA GLY A 233 -7.11 -3.76 -22.08
C GLY A 233 -7.47 -2.44 -22.77
N CYS A 234 -8.22 -1.56 -22.10
CA CYS A 234 -8.63 -0.26 -22.63
C CYS A 234 -7.85 0.88 -21.98
N VAL A 235 -7.24 1.73 -22.82
CA VAL A 235 -6.65 3.00 -22.39
C VAL A 235 -7.79 3.97 -22.05
N PRO A 236 -7.70 4.75 -20.95
CA PRO A 236 -8.73 5.73 -20.64
C PRO A 236 -8.86 6.77 -21.77
N PRO A 237 -10.09 7.15 -22.17
CA PRO A 237 -10.31 8.10 -23.27
C PRO A 237 -9.89 9.53 -22.91
N LYS A 238 -9.80 9.84 -21.62
CA LYS A 238 -9.32 11.12 -21.08
C LYS A 238 -8.44 10.83 -19.86
N PRO A 239 -7.45 11.68 -19.56
CA PRO A 239 -6.66 11.55 -18.34
C PRO A 239 -7.55 11.50 -17.11
N ARG A 240 -7.30 10.54 -16.21
CA ARG A 240 -7.98 10.45 -14.93
C ARG A 240 -7.41 11.49 -13.95
N PRO A 241 -8.16 11.86 -12.88
CA PRO A 241 -7.63 12.72 -11.83
C PRO A 241 -6.35 12.14 -11.22
N VAL A 242 -5.37 13.01 -10.96
CA VAL A 242 -4.10 12.59 -10.34
C VAL A 242 -4.36 12.02 -8.94
N GLY A 243 -3.70 10.92 -8.60
CA GLY A 243 -3.85 10.24 -7.31
C GLY A 243 -5.05 9.30 -7.24
N CYS A 244 -5.85 9.17 -8.31
CA CYS A 244 -7.09 8.40 -8.26
C CYS A 244 -6.87 6.89 -8.09
N ARG A 245 -5.68 6.36 -8.38
CA ARG A 245 -5.30 4.98 -8.10
C ARG A 245 -4.82 4.74 -6.67
N ALA A 246 -4.72 5.77 -5.82
CA ALA A 246 -4.23 5.61 -4.45
C ALA A 246 -5.12 4.66 -3.64
N HIS A 247 -4.54 3.55 -3.18
CA HIS A 247 -5.28 2.47 -2.51
C HIS A 247 -4.43 1.73 -1.49
N VAL A 248 -5.08 0.91 -0.66
CA VAL A 248 -4.45 -0.10 0.19
C VAL A 248 -5.07 -1.45 -0.10
N THR A 249 -4.26 -2.44 -0.44
CA THR A 249 -4.71 -3.83 -0.58
C THR A 249 -4.82 -4.47 0.80
N LEU A 250 -6.01 -4.98 1.16
CA LEU A 250 -6.25 -5.64 2.45
C LEU A 250 -6.34 -7.16 2.31
N ALA A 251 -7.02 -7.65 1.27
CA ALA A 251 -7.17 -9.08 1.03
C ALA A 251 -7.33 -9.41 -0.46
N LEU A 252 -6.94 -10.62 -0.84
CA LEU A 252 -6.87 -11.09 -2.23
C LEU A 252 -7.52 -12.47 -2.37
N ALA A 253 -8.26 -12.67 -3.46
CA ALA A 253 -8.72 -14.00 -3.86
C ALA A 253 -7.52 -14.86 -4.32
N ALA A 254 -7.72 -16.18 -4.38
CA ALA A 254 -6.66 -17.10 -4.78
C ALA A 254 -6.13 -16.79 -6.20
N GLY A 255 -4.80 -16.71 -6.34
CA GLY A 255 -4.13 -16.44 -7.63
C GLY A 255 -4.16 -14.97 -8.09
N VAL A 256 -4.79 -14.07 -7.34
CA VAL A 256 -4.86 -12.64 -7.69
C VAL A 256 -3.63 -11.89 -7.14
N SER A 257 -3.01 -11.08 -8.00
CA SER A 257 -1.88 -10.21 -7.62
C SER A 257 -2.37 -8.92 -6.93
N ALA A 258 -1.57 -8.36 -6.02
CA ALA A 258 -1.91 -7.13 -5.30
C ALA A 258 -2.11 -5.90 -6.19
N VAL A 259 -1.51 -5.87 -7.39
CA VAL A 259 -1.68 -4.78 -8.36
C VAL A 259 -3.14 -4.63 -8.83
N GLU A 260 -3.89 -5.74 -8.82
CA GLU A 260 -5.30 -5.77 -9.23
C GLU A 260 -6.16 -4.84 -8.40
N THR A 261 -5.86 -4.64 -7.13
CA THR A 261 -6.61 -3.71 -6.25
C THR A 261 -6.53 -2.27 -6.77
N GLY A 262 -5.39 -1.88 -7.34
CA GLY A 262 -5.22 -0.58 -7.99
C GLY A 262 -6.03 -0.48 -9.28
N ILE A 263 -6.13 -1.55 -10.05
CA ILE A 263 -6.98 -1.60 -11.25
C ILE A 263 -8.46 -1.53 -10.87
N ASP A 264 -8.88 -2.23 -9.80
CA ASP A 264 -10.22 -2.12 -9.23
C ASP A 264 -10.55 -0.69 -8.79
N ALA A 265 -9.59 0.04 -8.22
CA ALA A 265 -9.77 1.47 -7.90
C ALA A 265 -9.99 2.32 -9.16
N LEU A 266 -9.27 2.05 -10.26
CA LEU A 266 -9.49 2.74 -11.55
C LEU A 266 -10.85 2.40 -12.16
N ARG A 267 -11.33 1.16 -12.04
CA ARG A 267 -12.69 0.77 -12.48
C ARG A 267 -13.78 1.60 -11.78
N ILE A 268 -13.61 1.87 -10.47
CA ILE A 268 -14.51 2.76 -9.73
C ILE A 268 -14.45 4.18 -10.30
N VAL A 269 -13.23 4.70 -10.52
CA VAL A 269 -13.01 6.05 -11.06
C VAL A 269 -13.64 6.20 -12.46
N ASP A 270 -13.46 5.21 -13.34
CA ASP A 270 -14.01 5.23 -14.70
C ASP A 270 -15.54 5.23 -14.69
N ALA A 271 -16.16 4.45 -13.79
CA ALA A 271 -17.60 4.45 -13.63
C ALA A 271 -18.12 5.82 -13.13
N GLU A 272 -17.43 6.43 -12.16
CA GLU A 272 -17.74 7.78 -11.64
C GLU A 272 -17.60 8.85 -12.73
N LEU A 273 -16.49 8.85 -13.49
CA LEU A 273 -16.24 9.80 -14.58
C LEU A 273 -17.22 9.65 -15.74
N SER A 274 -17.69 8.43 -15.98
CA SER A 274 -18.72 8.15 -16.99
C SER A 274 -20.13 8.56 -16.55
N GLY A 275 -20.30 9.00 -15.30
CA GLY A 275 -21.59 9.33 -14.73
C GLY A 275 -22.56 8.15 -14.68
N ARG A 276 -22.03 6.91 -14.62
CA ARG A 276 -22.87 5.72 -14.57
C ARG A 276 -23.65 5.69 -13.25
N PRO A 277 -24.98 5.51 -13.28
CA PRO A 277 -25.74 5.40 -12.04
C PRO A 277 -25.35 4.13 -11.30
N ASP A 278 -25.28 4.23 -9.97
CA ASP A 278 -25.14 3.05 -9.12
C ASP A 278 -26.34 2.13 -9.34
N THR A 279 -26.11 0.82 -9.39
CA THR A 279 -27.20 -0.17 -9.50
C THR A 279 -28.07 -0.16 -8.25
N THR A 280 -27.45 0.07 -7.08
CA THR A 280 -28.12 0.12 -5.79
C THR A 280 -27.31 0.97 -4.81
N GLN A 281 -28.03 1.68 -3.93
CA GLN A 281 -27.47 2.45 -2.83
C GLN A 281 -28.15 2.04 -1.52
N ILE A 282 -27.35 1.72 -0.50
CA ILE A 282 -27.83 1.25 0.80
C ILE A 282 -27.16 2.07 1.89
N SER A 283 -27.98 2.66 2.76
CA SER A 283 -27.48 3.38 3.95
C SER A 283 -26.89 2.37 4.94
N MET A 284 -25.64 2.59 5.33
CA MET A 284 -24.92 1.77 6.28
C MET A 284 -24.92 2.42 7.68
N PRO A 285 -24.76 1.64 8.76
CA PRO A 285 -24.62 2.18 10.11
C PRO A 285 -23.53 3.26 10.18
N GLY A 286 -23.80 4.36 10.88
CA GLY A 286 -22.89 5.52 10.94
C GLY A 286 -23.06 6.54 9.81
N GLY A 287 -23.98 6.27 8.87
CA GLY A 287 -24.31 7.17 7.76
C GLY A 287 -23.44 6.99 6.52
N ASP A 288 -22.57 5.98 6.51
CA ASP A 288 -21.81 5.56 5.34
C ASP A 288 -22.77 5.06 4.23
N LEU A 289 -22.32 5.07 2.98
CA LEU A 289 -23.15 4.70 1.83
C LEU A 289 -22.52 3.52 1.09
N LEU A 290 -23.22 2.38 1.07
CA LEU A 290 -22.85 1.24 0.24
C LEU A 290 -23.44 1.40 -1.15
N ARG A 291 -22.58 1.48 -2.15
CA ARG A 291 -22.89 1.63 -3.57
C ARG A 291 -22.52 0.35 -4.32
N GLU A 292 -23.43 -0.18 -5.13
CA GLU A 292 -23.10 -1.19 -6.14
C GLU A 292 -22.83 -0.48 -7.47
N ILE A 293 -21.57 -0.49 -7.89
CA ILE A 293 -21.10 0.23 -9.06
C ILE A 293 -20.90 -0.79 -10.20
N PRO A 294 -21.64 -0.66 -11.32
CA PRO A 294 -21.41 -1.50 -12.49
C PRO A 294 -20.14 -1.05 -13.22
N VAL A 295 -19.15 -1.95 -13.29
CA VAL A 295 -17.86 -1.70 -13.93
C VAL A 295 -17.68 -2.62 -15.13
N THR A 296 -16.79 -2.25 -16.04
CA THR A 296 -16.43 -3.11 -17.17
C THR A 296 -15.83 -4.43 -16.67
N SER A 297 -16.17 -5.52 -17.36
CA SER A 297 -15.58 -6.83 -17.11
C SER A 297 -14.37 -7.05 -18.03
N PRO A 298 -13.34 -7.77 -17.57
CA PRO A 298 -12.29 -8.30 -18.44
C PRO A 298 -12.83 -9.17 -19.59
N SER A 299 -14.03 -9.76 -19.40
CA SER A 299 -14.71 -10.61 -20.37
C SER A 299 -15.27 -9.84 -21.58
N GLY A 300 -15.13 -8.51 -21.61
CA GLY A 300 -15.54 -7.65 -22.71
C GLY A 300 -16.57 -6.58 -22.31
N PRO A 301 -16.82 -5.61 -23.20
CA PRO A 301 -17.65 -4.43 -22.89
C PRO A 301 -19.15 -4.73 -22.67
N GLU A 302 -19.63 -5.89 -23.10
CA GLU A 302 -21.02 -6.33 -22.90
C GLU A 302 -21.25 -7.06 -21.57
N HIS A 303 -20.18 -7.40 -20.85
CA HIS A 303 -20.26 -8.02 -19.53
C HIS A 303 -19.89 -6.98 -18.46
N PHE A 304 -20.77 -6.82 -17.47
CA PHE A 304 -20.51 -5.97 -16.32
C PHE A 304 -20.06 -6.83 -15.14
N ASP A 305 -19.01 -6.38 -14.47
CA ASP A 305 -18.68 -6.81 -13.12
C ASP A 305 -19.21 -5.76 -12.13
N HIS A 306 -19.23 -6.11 -10.84
CA HIS A 306 -19.81 -5.25 -9.81
C HIS A 306 -18.80 -4.99 -8.70
N VAL A 307 -18.62 -3.71 -8.40
CA VAL A 307 -17.85 -3.26 -7.24
C VAL A 307 -18.80 -2.82 -6.15
N PHE A 308 -18.65 -3.37 -4.96
CA PHE A 308 -19.37 -2.93 -3.76
C PHE A 308 -18.50 -1.94 -3.01
N TYR A 309 -18.79 -0.65 -3.15
CA TYR A 309 -18.02 0.44 -2.54
C TYR A 309 -18.80 1.05 -1.38
N CYS A 310 -18.32 0.83 -0.15
CA CYS A 310 -18.81 1.51 1.04
C CYS A 310 -18.03 2.82 1.22
N GLN A 311 -18.65 3.91 0.78
CA GLN A 311 -18.13 5.26 0.92
C GLN A 311 -18.37 5.76 2.33
N PHE A 312 -17.32 6.22 3.00
CA PHE A 312 -17.43 6.76 4.34
C PHE A 312 -18.03 8.16 4.30
N LYS A 313 -19.03 8.40 5.14
CA LYS A 313 -19.65 9.73 5.29
C LYS A 313 -18.62 10.76 5.75
N ASN A 314 -17.78 10.35 6.69
CA ASN A 314 -16.65 11.11 7.17
C ASN A 314 -15.38 10.33 6.82
N PRO A 315 -14.61 10.77 5.80
CA PRO A 315 -13.33 10.17 5.48
C PRO A 315 -12.43 10.09 6.71
N ARG A 316 -11.68 8.99 6.82
CA ARG A 316 -10.85 8.71 8.00
C ARG A 316 -9.41 9.14 7.72
N THR A 317 -8.80 9.92 8.59
CA THR A 317 -7.39 10.31 8.42
C THR A 317 -6.45 9.23 8.97
N ALA A 318 -5.41 8.89 8.21
CA ALA A 318 -4.35 7.97 8.61
C ALA A 318 -2.97 8.63 8.49
N ARG A 319 -2.13 8.50 9.51
CA ARG A 319 -0.76 9.02 9.52
C ARG A 319 0.21 7.94 9.06
N LEU A 320 0.80 8.13 7.89
CA LEU A 320 1.61 7.13 7.22
C LEU A 320 3.04 7.60 7.05
N PHE A 321 3.97 6.67 7.20
CA PHE A 321 5.37 6.91 6.93
C PHE A 321 5.66 6.67 5.45
N PHE A 322 6.34 7.60 4.77
CA PHE A 322 6.78 7.38 3.39
C PHE A 322 8.12 6.65 3.35
N SER A 323 8.19 5.49 2.69
CA SER A 323 9.41 4.68 2.64
C SER A 323 9.66 3.96 1.32
N ALA A 324 10.77 3.24 1.29
CA ALA A 324 11.25 2.36 0.25
C ALA A 324 11.24 0.90 0.76
N PHE A 325 10.75 -0.02 -0.06
CA PHE A 325 10.60 -1.44 0.27
C PHE A 325 11.54 -2.28 -0.60
N TYR A 326 12.58 -2.86 0.01
CA TYR A 326 13.65 -3.62 -0.66
C TYR A 326 13.39 -5.13 -0.64
#